data_AF-A0A1Q4A3J9-F1
#
_entry.id   AF-A0A1Q4A3J9-F1
#
_cell.length_a   1.000
_cell.length_b   1.000
_cell.length_c   1.000
_cell.angle_alpha   90.00
_cell.angle_beta   90.00
_cell.angle_gamma   90.00
#
_symmetry.space_group_name_H-M   'P 1'
#
loop_
_entity.id
_entity.type
_entity.pdbx_description
1 polymer ?
#
loop_
_entity_poly.entity_id
_entity_poly.type
_entity_poly.pdbx_seq_one_letter_code
_entity_poly.pdbx_strand_id
1 'polypeptide(L)'
;MRLLLRIVFAAYLVAVGIVVWSPQPTGGDAGVLGAIASWLASVGLPYRATYDTLEVAANVTMFVPFGVLAMASYQFMRVWSTTLAGLVTSGIIEGVQLFLPTRYSTVSDLIANTSGALVGALLVAVARRRRAHSLAGEPSGRAG
;
A
#
# COMPACT_ATOMS: atom_id res chain seq x y z
N MET A 1 19.48 -7.24 10.34
CA MET A 1 18.66 -6.41 9.43
C MET A 1 17.38 -7.08 8.95
N ARG A 2 17.41 -8.28 8.34
CA ARG A 2 16.20 -8.89 7.73
C ARG A 2 15.12 -9.33 8.72
N LEU A 3 15.52 -9.79 9.92
CA LEU A 3 14.56 -10.10 10.99
C LEU A 3 13.78 -8.85 11.41
N LEU A 4 14.46 -7.70 11.56
CA LEU A 4 13.81 -6.42 11.86
C LEU A 4 12.78 -6.05 10.78
N LEU A 5 13.13 -6.16 9.49
CA LEU A 5 12.17 -5.89 8.41
C LEU A 5 10.93 -6.79 8.48
N ARG A 6 11.09 -8.07 8.85
CA ARG A 6 9.97 -8.99 9.03
C ARG A 6 9.11 -8.63 10.23
N ILE A 7 9.72 -8.20 11.34
CA ILE A 7 9.00 -7.72 12.52
C ILE A 7 8.20 -6.46 12.17
N VAL A 8 8.84 -5.50 11.49
CA VAL A 8 8.19 -4.29 10.99
C VAL A 8 7.06 -4.64 10.03
N PHE A 9 7.27 -5.59 9.12
CA PHE A 9 6.25 -6.04 8.19
C PHE A 9 5.07 -6.70 8.91
N ALA A 10 5.33 -7.56 9.89
CA ALA A 10 4.27 -8.17 10.70
C ALA A 10 3.48 -7.11 11.49
N ALA A 11 4.17 -6.18 12.16
CA ALA A 11 3.53 -5.07 12.87
C ALA A 11 2.71 -4.19 11.93
N TYR A 12 3.22 -3.92 10.73
CA TYR A 12 2.52 -3.19 9.69
C TYR A 12 1.25 -3.93 9.21
N LEU A 13 1.31 -5.24 9.00
CA LEU A 13 0.13 -6.04 8.62
C LEU A 13 -0.94 -6.03 9.72
N VAL A 14 -0.53 -6.07 10.99
CA VAL A 14 -1.45 -5.91 12.12
C VAL A 14 -2.11 -4.52 12.10
N ALA A 15 -1.34 -3.46 11.87
CA ALA A 15 -1.88 -2.10 11.78
C ALA A 15 -2.88 -1.95 10.62
N VAL A 16 -2.55 -2.48 9.44
CA VAL A 16 -3.48 -2.53 8.29
C VAL A 16 -4.74 -3.32 8.63
N GLY A 17 -4.59 -4.49 9.26
CA GLY A 17 -5.71 -5.30 9.71
C GLY A 17 -6.65 -4.53 10.63
N ILE A 18 -6.12 -3.79 11.60
CA ILE A 18 -6.91 -2.94 12.51
C ILE A 18 -7.66 -1.85 11.74
N VAL A 19 -7.00 -1.16 10.81
CA VAL A 19 -7.63 -0.09 10.00
C VAL A 19 -8.76 -0.66 9.14
N VAL A 20 -8.52 -1.81 8.50
CA VAL A 20 -9.47 -2.47 7.62
C VAL A 20 -10.69 -2.99 8.38
N TRP A 21 -10.49 -3.54 9.58
CA TRP A 21 -11.57 -4.06 10.43
C TRP A 21 -12.32 -2.97 11.22
N SER A 22 -11.75 -1.78 11.35
CA SER A 22 -12.42 -0.67 12.05
C SER A 22 -13.79 -0.40 11.41
N PRO A 23 -14.83 -0.02 12.16
CA PRO A 23 -16.07 0.45 11.57
C PRO A 23 -15.80 1.64 10.65
N GLN A 24 -16.36 1.64 9.44
CA GLN A 24 -16.38 2.84 8.61
C GLN A 24 -17.49 3.75 9.15
N PRO A 25 -17.22 5.04 9.35
CA PRO A 25 -18.24 5.93 9.85
C PRO A 25 -19.42 6.02 8.88
N THR A 26 -20.62 5.75 9.38
CA THR A 26 -21.86 5.85 8.60
C THR A 26 -22.24 7.31 8.43
N GLY A 27 -22.32 7.78 7.18
CA GLY A 27 -22.56 9.19 6.85
C GLY A 27 -21.26 9.83 6.40
N GLY A 28 -21.20 10.20 5.11
CA GLY A 28 -19.98 10.51 4.36
C GLY A 28 -19.01 11.50 4.98
N ASP A 29 -19.36 12.23 6.05
CA ASP A 29 -18.55 13.28 6.68
C ASP A 29 -17.61 12.76 7.79
N ALA A 30 -17.71 11.50 8.19
CA ALA A 30 -16.95 11.04 9.34
C ALA A 30 -15.64 10.34 8.92
N GLY A 31 -14.52 10.98 9.30
CA GLY A 31 -13.16 10.52 9.04
C GLY A 31 -12.30 11.56 8.30
N VAL A 32 -10.99 11.32 8.25
CA VAL A 32 -10.03 12.25 7.63
C VAL A 32 -10.33 12.48 6.14
N LEU A 33 -10.71 11.42 5.40
CA LEU A 33 -11.03 11.54 3.98
C LEU A 33 -12.29 12.37 3.75
N GLY A 34 -13.32 12.19 4.59
CA GLY A 34 -14.52 13.01 4.58
C GLY A 34 -14.20 14.48 4.83
N ALA A 35 -13.42 14.78 5.87
CA ALA A 35 -13.00 16.15 6.18
C ALA A 35 -12.24 16.83 5.02
N ILE A 36 -11.33 16.10 4.37
CA ILE A 36 -10.59 16.60 3.19
C ILE A 36 -11.56 16.81 2.02
N ALA A 37 -12.47 15.86 1.76
CA ALA A 37 -13.47 15.99 0.71
C ALA A 37 -14.43 17.17 0.95
N SER A 38 -14.84 17.42 2.20
CA SER A 38 -15.70 18.55 2.58
C SER A 38 -14.97 19.88 2.39
N TRP A 39 -13.69 19.93 2.77
CA TRP A 39 -12.85 21.11 2.52
C TRP A 39 -12.68 21.37 1.01
N LEU A 40 -12.40 20.34 0.22
CA LEU A 40 -12.32 20.45 -1.24
C LEU A 40 -13.67 20.83 -1.87
N ALA A 41 -14.77 20.36 -1.32
CA ALA A 41 -16.11 20.76 -1.74
C ALA A 41 -16.39 22.23 -1.45
N SER A 42 -15.87 22.78 -0.34
CA SER A 42 -15.99 24.20 -0.03
C SER A 42 -15.31 25.12 -1.03
N VAL A 43 -14.35 24.62 -1.81
CA VAL A 43 -13.68 25.35 -2.90
C VAL A 43 -14.25 25.02 -4.29
N GLY A 44 -15.40 24.34 -4.36
CA GLY A 44 -16.16 24.10 -5.59
C GLY A 44 -15.97 22.72 -6.24
N LEU A 45 -15.25 21.79 -5.62
CA LEU A 45 -15.10 20.43 -6.15
C LEU A 45 -16.30 19.54 -5.80
N PRO A 46 -16.68 18.58 -6.67
CA PRO A 46 -17.75 17.64 -6.36
C PRO A 46 -17.33 16.71 -5.21
N TYR A 47 -18.07 16.76 -4.10
CA TYR A 47 -17.79 16.00 -2.88
C TYR A 47 -17.58 14.51 -3.14
N ARG A 48 -18.55 13.86 -3.79
CA ARG A 48 -18.56 12.40 -4.00
C ARG A 48 -17.38 11.92 -4.84
N ALA A 49 -17.13 12.56 -5.98
CA ALA A 49 -16.01 12.19 -6.84
C ALA A 49 -14.65 12.43 -6.16
N THR A 50 -14.55 13.48 -5.34
CA THR A 50 -13.35 13.75 -4.54
C THR A 50 -13.14 12.68 -3.49
N TYR A 51 -14.20 12.32 -2.76
CA TYR A 51 -14.17 11.29 -1.74
C TYR A 51 -13.77 9.93 -2.33
N ASP A 52 -14.41 9.50 -3.43
CA ASP A 52 -14.10 8.24 -4.12
C ASP A 52 -12.62 8.20 -4.56
N THR A 53 -12.10 9.33 -5.07
CA THR A 53 -10.69 9.44 -5.49
C THR A 53 -9.74 9.34 -4.30
N LEU A 54 -10.09 9.99 -3.17
CA LEU A 54 -9.31 9.96 -1.95
C LEU A 54 -9.28 8.55 -1.34
N GLU A 55 -10.37 7.79 -1.42
CA GLU A 55 -10.41 6.39 -0.98
C GLU A 55 -9.45 5.52 -1.81
N VAL A 56 -9.51 5.62 -3.15
CA VAL A 56 -8.59 4.90 -4.04
C VAL A 56 -7.14 5.29 -3.75
N ALA A 57 -6.85 6.58 -3.62
CA ALA A 57 -5.50 7.07 -3.33
C ALA A 57 -4.99 6.60 -1.96
N ALA A 58 -5.85 6.58 -0.93
CA ALA A 58 -5.53 6.09 0.39
C ALA A 58 -5.20 4.58 0.37
N ASN A 59 -5.98 3.78 -0.35
CA ASN A 59 -5.76 2.35 -0.53
C ASN A 59 -4.43 2.05 -1.25
N VAL A 60 -4.16 2.74 -2.36
CA VAL A 60 -2.86 2.66 -3.07
C VAL A 60 -1.72 3.01 -2.10
N THR A 61 -1.82 4.15 -1.42
CA THR A 61 -0.79 4.66 -0.51
C THR A 61 -0.55 3.69 0.65
N MET A 62 -1.61 3.10 1.18
CA MET A 62 -1.54 2.08 2.23
C MET A 62 -0.77 0.87 1.72
N PHE A 63 -1.05 0.34 0.52
CA PHE A 63 -0.37 -0.86 0.01
C PHE A 63 1.05 -0.64 -0.55
N VAL A 64 1.51 0.60 -0.74
CA VAL A 64 2.91 0.87 -1.13
C VAL A 64 3.92 0.31 -0.10
N PRO A 65 3.82 0.65 1.21
CA PRO A 65 4.61 0.02 2.26
C PRO A 65 4.53 -1.51 2.27
N PHE A 66 3.37 -2.11 1.99
CA PHE A 66 3.25 -3.57 1.86
C PHE A 66 4.22 -4.10 0.80
N GLY A 67 4.19 -3.53 -0.41
CA GLY A 67 5.07 -3.96 -1.51
C GLY A 67 6.55 -3.77 -1.18
N VAL A 68 6.90 -2.65 -0.55
CA VAL A 68 8.27 -2.37 -0.12
C VAL A 68 8.75 -3.37 0.92
N LEU A 69 7.99 -3.55 2.01
CA LEU A 69 8.38 -4.38 3.14
C LEU A 69 8.39 -5.86 2.78
N ALA A 70 7.42 -6.36 2.02
CA ALA A 70 7.38 -7.73 1.56
C ALA A 70 8.61 -8.05 0.69
N MET A 71 8.84 -7.26 -0.37
CA MET A 71 9.96 -7.52 -1.27
C MET A 71 11.32 -7.32 -0.58
N ALA A 72 11.46 -6.35 0.32
CA ALA A 72 12.68 -6.12 1.08
C ALA A 72 12.97 -7.22 2.12
N SER A 73 11.94 -7.81 2.72
CA SER A 73 12.06 -8.84 3.77
C SER A 73 12.41 -10.23 3.22
N TYR A 74 12.01 -10.52 1.99
CA TYR A 74 12.12 -11.85 1.38
C TYR A 74 12.87 -11.78 0.05
N GLN A 75 14.10 -12.29 0.02
CA GLN A 75 14.98 -12.23 -1.15
C GLN A 75 14.47 -12.98 -2.39
N PHE A 76 13.63 -14.00 -2.20
CA PHE A 76 13.01 -14.75 -3.29
C PHE A 76 11.86 -13.98 -3.95
N MET A 77 11.33 -12.94 -3.30
CA MET A 77 10.25 -12.15 -3.86
C MET A 77 10.75 -11.25 -4.99
N ARG A 78 9.99 -11.27 -6.08
CA ARG A 78 10.17 -10.45 -7.28
C ARG A 78 8.98 -9.50 -7.38
N VAL A 79 9.03 -8.55 -8.31
CA VAL A 79 7.94 -7.59 -8.53
C VAL A 79 6.60 -8.31 -8.73
N TRP A 80 6.56 -9.31 -9.62
CA TRP A 80 5.32 -10.05 -9.91
C TRP A 80 4.79 -10.83 -8.68
N SER A 81 5.65 -11.53 -7.93
CA SER A 81 5.19 -12.34 -6.78
C SER A 81 4.82 -11.48 -5.59
N THR A 82 5.43 -10.29 -5.45
CA THR A 82 5.02 -9.28 -4.47
C THR A 82 3.67 -8.66 -4.83
N THR A 83 3.46 -8.36 -6.11
CA THR A 83 2.17 -7.86 -6.61
C THR A 83 1.07 -8.89 -6.39
N LEU A 84 1.34 -10.17 -6.69
CA LEU A 84 0.41 -11.27 -6.44
C LEU A 84 0.11 -11.45 -4.95
N ALA A 85 1.11 -11.33 -4.07
CA ALA A 85 0.89 -11.36 -2.63
C ALA A 85 -0.01 -10.21 -2.15
N GLY A 86 0.14 -9.01 -2.75
CA GLY A 86 -0.74 -7.87 -2.51
C GLY A 86 -2.18 -8.15 -2.96
N LEU A 87 -2.36 -8.69 -4.17
CA LEU A 87 -3.66 -9.10 -4.70
C LEU A 87 -4.35 -10.12 -3.79
N VAL A 88 -3.64 -11.18 -3.38
CA VAL A 88 -4.19 -12.20 -2.47
C VAL A 88 -4.55 -11.61 -1.12
N THR A 89 -3.71 -10.73 -0.57
CA THR A 89 -3.97 -10.07 0.71
C THR A 89 -5.19 -9.16 0.62
N SER A 90 -5.34 -8.38 -0.45
CA SER A 90 -6.52 -7.55 -0.69
C SER A 90 -7.78 -8.39 -0.90
N GLY A 91 -7.69 -9.50 -1.65
CA GLY A 91 -8.82 -10.42 -1.81
C GLY A 91 -9.27 -11.07 -0.50
N ILE A 92 -8.34 -11.39 0.41
CA ILE A 92 -8.67 -11.86 1.76
C ILE A 92 -9.39 -10.75 2.56
N ILE A 93 -8.87 -9.52 2.51
CA ILE A 93 -9.48 -8.36 3.16
C ILE A 93 -10.93 -8.16 2.67
N GLU A 94 -11.12 -8.12 1.36
CA GLU A 94 -12.44 -7.95 0.74
C GLU A 94 -13.38 -9.10 1.07
N GLY A 95 -12.89 -10.34 1.01
CA GLY A 95 -13.67 -11.54 1.35
C GLY A 95 -14.15 -11.54 2.79
N VAL A 96 -13.33 -11.06 3.73
CA VAL A 96 -13.73 -10.87 5.13
C VAL A 96 -14.76 -9.74 5.28
N GLN A 97 -14.58 -8.64 4.54
CA GLN A 97 -15.51 -7.50 4.59
C GLN A 97 -16.91 -7.84 4.08
N LEU A 98 -17.09 -8.86 3.24
CA LEU A 98 -18.42 -9.36 2.84
C LEU A 98 -19.29 -9.79 4.03
N PHE A 99 -18.68 -10.11 5.18
CA PHE A 99 -19.39 -10.47 6.41
C PHE A 99 -19.60 -9.28 7.36
N LEU A 100 -19.19 -8.07 6.96
CA LEU A 100 -19.35 -6.85 7.74
C LEU A 100 -20.46 -5.97 7.13
N PRO A 101 -21.61 -5.78 7.82
CA PRO A 101 -22.80 -5.14 7.24
C PRO A 101 -22.64 -3.65 6.88
N THR A 102 -21.54 -3.01 7.28
CA THR A 102 -21.26 -1.58 7.04
C THR A 102 -20.12 -1.34 6.04
N ARG A 103 -19.56 -2.40 5.43
CA ARG A 103 -18.43 -2.28 4.49
C ARG A 103 -18.89 -2.59 3.06
N TYR A 104 -18.70 -1.63 2.17
CA TYR A 104 -18.84 -1.85 0.74
C TYR A 104 -17.48 -2.26 0.18
N SER A 105 -17.31 -3.57 -0.03
CA SER A 105 -16.16 -4.11 -0.77
C SER A 105 -16.36 -3.83 -2.25
N THR A 106 -15.42 -3.12 -2.88
CA THR A 106 -15.47 -2.82 -4.30
C THR A 106 -14.28 -3.39 -5.05
N VAL A 107 -14.49 -3.78 -6.31
CA VAL A 107 -13.40 -4.11 -7.25
C VAL A 107 -12.35 -3.00 -7.33
N SER A 108 -12.75 -1.75 -7.04
CA SER A 108 -11.84 -0.60 -6.97
C SER A 108 -10.78 -0.77 -5.88
N ASP A 109 -11.15 -1.31 -4.71
CA ASP A 109 -10.24 -1.53 -3.58
C ASP A 109 -9.19 -2.58 -3.94
N LEU A 110 -9.61 -3.67 -4.59
CA LEU A 110 -8.73 -4.73 -5.07
C LEU A 110 -7.67 -4.20 -6.00
N ILE A 111 -8.10 -3.39 -6.97
CA ILE A 111 -7.23 -2.77 -7.97
C ILE A 111 -6.28 -1.79 -7.27
N ALA A 112 -6.80 -0.88 -6.44
CA ALA A 112 -6.01 0.13 -5.73
C ALA A 112 -4.91 -0.50 -4.86
N ASN A 113 -5.27 -1.49 -4.05
CA ASN A 113 -4.34 -2.20 -3.17
C ASN A 113 -3.28 -2.96 -3.97
N THR A 114 -3.70 -3.65 -5.05
CA THR A 114 -2.76 -4.36 -5.93
C THR A 114 -1.79 -3.41 -6.63
N SER A 115 -2.28 -2.25 -7.10
CA SER A 115 -1.45 -1.19 -7.67
C SER A 115 -0.45 -0.64 -6.65
N GLY A 116 -0.87 -0.42 -5.40
CA GLY A 116 0.03 -0.01 -4.31
C GLY A 116 1.16 -1.03 -4.08
N ALA A 117 0.82 -2.32 -4.00
CA ALA A 117 1.80 -3.39 -3.85
C ALA A 117 2.80 -3.44 -5.01
N LEU A 118 2.32 -3.26 -6.25
CA LEU A 118 3.15 -3.17 -7.44
C LEU A 118 4.12 -1.98 -7.35
N VAL A 119 3.62 -0.79 -7.04
CA VAL A 119 4.46 0.42 -6.90
C VAL A 119 5.53 0.20 -5.83
N GLY A 120 5.16 -0.32 -4.66
CA GLY A 120 6.12 -0.63 -3.59
C GLY A 120 7.21 -1.61 -4.02
N ALA A 121 6.84 -2.67 -4.73
CA ALA A 121 7.79 -3.64 -5.26
C ALA A 121 8.73 -3.04 -6.32
N LEU A 122 8.21 -2.17 -7.20
CA LEU A 122 9.00 -1.45 -8.19
C LEU A 122 10.03 -0.52 -7.53
N LEU A 123 9.66 0.19 -6.46
CA LEU A 123 10.59 1.04 -5.71
C LEU A 123 11.79 0.22 -5.19
N VAL A 124 11.54 -0.96 -4.62
CA VAL A 124 12.60 -1.87 -4.15
C VAL A 124 13.45 -2.38 -5.32
N ALA A 125 12.83 -2.74 -6.45
CA ALA A 125 13.55 -3.19 -7.63
C ALA A 125 14.50 -2.11 -8.18
N VAL A 126 14.03 -0.86 -8.29
CA VAL A 126 14.84 0.28 -8.72
C VAL A 126 15.99 0.55 -7.74
N ALA A 127 15.71 0.54 -6.43
CA ALA A 127 16.74 0.74 -5.41
C ALA A 127 17.84 -0.35 -5.46
N ARG A 128 17.46 -1.62 -5.66
CA ARG A 128 18.41 -2.74 -5.82
C ARG A 128 19.28 -2.56 -7.07
N ARG A 129 18.70 -2.17 -8.21
CA ARG A 129 19.44 -1.91 -9.45
C ARG A 129 20.44 -0.77 -9.29
N ARG A 130 20.03 0.35 -8.68
CA ARG A 130 20.92 1.51 -8.44
C ARG A 130 22.12 1.14 -7.56
N ARG A 131 21.91 0.34 -6.51
CA ARG A 131 23.00 -0.15 -5.65
C ARG A 131 23.98 -1.06 -6.40
N ALA A 132 23.47 -1.96 -7.24
CA ALA A 132 24.32 -2.84 -8.05
C ALA A 132 25.19 -2.02 -9.02
N HIS A 133 24.63 -0.99 -9.68
CA HIS A 133 25.40 -0.09 -10.54
C HIS A 133 26.46 0.71 -9.80
N SER A 134 26.17 1.19 -8.58
CA SER A 134 27.13 1.99 -7.79
C SER A 134 28.34 1.15 -7.38
N LEU A 135 28.15 -0.11 -6.99
CA LEU A 135 29.22 -1.02 -6.60
C LEU A 135 30.07 -1.50 -7.79
N ALA A 136 29.51 -1.51 -9.00
CA ALA A 136 30.25 -1.83 -10.23
C ALA A 136 31.06 -0.65 -10.77
N GLY A 137 30.81 0.56 -10.27
CA GLY A 137 31.42 1.80 -10.75
C GLY A 137 32.60 2.32 -9.92
N GLU A 138 32.92 1.73 -8.76
CA GLU A 138 34.16 2.04 -8.02
C GLU A 138 35.34 1.25 -8.63
N PRO A 139 36.26 1.89 -9.37
CA PRO A 139 37.48 1.24 -9.83
C PRO A 139 38.41 1.06 -8.63
N SER A 140 39.10 -0.08 -8.57
CA SER A 140 40.15 -0.43 -7.62
C SER A 140 41.37 0.52 -7.74
N GLY A 141 41.19 1.78 -7.36
CA GLY A 141 42.17 2.87 -7.50
C GLY A 141 42.59 3.44 -6.15
N ARG A 142 42.94 2.58 -5.18
CA ARG A 142 43.71 2.95 -3.99
C ARG A 142 44.63 1.79 -3.60
N ALA A 143 45.55 1.47 -4.49
CA ALA A 143 46.81 0.82 -4.16
C ALA A 143 47.89 1.72 -4.76
N GLY A 144 48.40 2.64 -3.94
CA GLY A 144 49.46 3.58 -4.23
C GLY A 144 50.07 4.00 -2.92
#